data_AF-A0A8T3LYF7-F1
#
_entry.id   AF-A0A8T3LYF7-F1
#
_cell.length_a   1.000
_cell.length_b   1.000
_cell.length_c   1.000
_cell.angle_alpha   90.00
_cell.angle_beta   90.00
_cell.angle_gamma   90.00
#
_symmetry.space_group_name_H-M   'P 1'
#
loop_
_entity.id
_entity.type
_entity.pdbx_description
1 polymer ?
#
loop_
_entity_poly.entity_id
_entity_poly.type
_entity_poly.pdbx_seq_one_letter_code
_entity_poly.pdbx_strand_id
1 'polypeptide(L)'
;MRRPTLTALVVIIGLLLLADTLVVNAALSQLAGVAVDAAILVAAGAALAGVAALGVRRVQDLWRQRGDPIGAVFVIAGMAAMLAAGLRPGSAGTTDPAVQWLVAALLVPIGATLFGLLFVTTLGAARRALATRTREGILLVAGALVTTVLLLPLSGSAGAGLADAATWSLAFPIGAVFRGLLIGIALLSAVYAARVLLGIRAADE
;
A
#
# COMPACT_ATOMS: atom_id res chain seq x y z
N MET A 1 -13.14 -19.79 -23.08
CA MET A 1 -11.94 -20.36 -23.72
C MET A 1 -10.77 -20.18 -22.75
N ARG A 2 -10.29 -21.29 -22.16
CA ARG A 2 -9.26 -21.30 -21.11
C ARG A 2 -7.92 -20.92 -21.75
N ARG A 3 -7.26 -19.84 -21.31
CA ARG A 3 -5.90 -19.48 -21.74
C ARG A 3 -4.91 -19.81 -20.62
N PRO A 4 -4.56 -21.09 -20.40
CA PRO A 4 -3.58 -21.49 -19.39
C PRO A 4 -2.17 -20.91 -19.66
N THR A 5 -1.93 -20.41 -20.87
CA THR A 5 -0.66 -19.81 -21.30
C THR A 5 -0.31 -18.54 -20.52
N LEU A 6 -1.29 -17.70 -20.18
CA LEU A 6 -1.06 -16.47 -19.41
C LEU A 6 -0.67 -16.77 -17.97
N THR A 7 -1.37 -17.69 -17.31
CA THR A 7 -1.07 -18.07 -15.94
C THR A 7 0.27 -18.80 -15.84
N ALA A 8 0.56 -19.70 -16.79
CA ALA A 8 1.86 -20.35 -16.87
C ALA A 8 2.99 -19.32 -17.05
N LEU A 9 2.81 -18.32 -17.93
CA LEU A 9 3.78 -17.25 -18.12
C LEU A 9 4.02 -16.46 -16.83
N VAL A 10 2.95 -16.07 -16.11
CA VAL A 10 3.08 -15.33 -14.84
C VAL A 10 3.81 -16.15 -13.78
N VAL A 11 3.50 -17.45 -13.67
CA VAL A 11 4.18 -18.36 -12.73
C VAL A 11 5.66 -18.51 -13.08
N ILE A 12 5.99 -18.66 -14.38
CA ILE A 12 7.38 -18.77 -14.85
C ILE A 12 8.15 -17.49 -14.57
N ILE A 13 7.57 -16.32 -14.84
CA ILE A 13 8.19 -15.02 -14.54
C ILE A 13 8.40 -14.88 -13.02
N GLY A 14 7.39 -15.22 -12.21
CA GLY A 14 7.51 -15.18 -10.75
C GLY A 14 8.62 -16.10 -10.22
N LEU A 15 8.74 -17.31 -10.77
CA LEU A 15 9.80 -18.25 -10.40
C LEU A 15 11.19 -17.76 -10.85
N LEU A 16 11.28 -17.13 -12.02
CA LEU A 16 12.52 -16.53 -12.53
C LEU A 16 13.00 -15.40 -11.61
N LEU A 17 12.10 -14.53 -11.17
CA LEU A 17 12.42 -13.44 -10.23
C LEU A 17 12.84 -13.98 -8.85
N LEU A 18 12.19 -15.05 -8.38
CA LEU A 18 12.60 -15.74 -7.15
C LEU A 18 13.98 -16.42 -7.30
N ALA A 19 14.28 -16.97 -8.46
CA ALA A 19 15.58 -17.58 -8.70
C ALA A 19 16.71 -16.54 -8.71
N ASP A 20 16.47 -15.36 -9.27
CA ASP A 20 17.42 -14.23 -9.27
C ASP A 20 17.77 -13.76 -7.84
N THR A 21 16.78 -13.70 -6.93
CA THR A 21 17.05 -13.28 -5.55
C THR A 21 17.81 -14.32 -4.71
N LEU A 22 17.76 -15.60 -5.11
CA LEU A 22 18.41 -16.70 -4.38
C LEU A 22 19.79 -17.08 -4.95
N VAL A 23 20.03 -16.86 -6.25
CA VAL A 23 21.25 -17.30 -6.95
C VAL A 23 21.98 -16.11 -7.57
N VAL A 24 23.20 -15.85 -7.11
CA VAL A 24 24.06 -14.80 -7.68
C VAL A 24 24.63 -15.28 -9.02
N ASN A 25 23.90 -15.02 -10.11
CA ASN A 25 24.33 -15.33 -11.48
C ASN A 25 24.01 -14.17 -12.45
N ALA A 26 25.03 -13.66 -13.14
CA ALA A 26 24.91 -12.53 -14.05
C ALA A 26 23.97 -12.76 -15.26
N ALA A 27 23.83 -14.00 -15.74
CA ALA A 27 22.92 -14.31 -16.83
C ALA A 27 21.45 -14.28 -16.37
N LEU A 28 21.20 -14.69 -15.13
CA LEU A 28 19.85 -14.72 -14.55
C LEU A 28 19.36 -13.31 -14.23
N SER A 29 20.24 -12.45 -13.72
CA SER A 29 19.91 -11.06 -13.40
C SER A 29 19.61 -10.21 -14.64
N GLN A 30 20.27 -10.47 -15.77
CA GLN A 30 19.93 -9.82 -17.04
C GLN A 30 18.52 -10.20 -17.52
N LEU A 31 18.15 -11.48 -17.46
CA LEU A 31 16.82 -11.94 -17.86
C LEU A 31 15.73 -11.41 -16.91
N ALA A 32 16.00 -11.40 -15.60
CA ALA A 32 15.12 -10.82 -14.60
C ALA A 32 14.94 -9.31 -14.81
N GLY A 33 16.02 -8.59 -15.11
CA GLY A 33 15.99 -7.16 -15.41
C GLY A 33 15.07 -6.85 -16.60
N VAL A 34 15.20 -7.57 -17.71
CA VAL A 34 14.31 -7.39 -18.88
C VAL A 34 12.85 -7.64 -18.52
N ALA A 35 12.57 -8.68 -17.72
CA ALA A 35 11.20 -8.97 -17.28
C ALA A 35 10.63 -7.87 -16.38
N VAL A 36 11.45 -7.33 -15.47
CA VAL A 36 11.07 -6.21 -14.58
C VAL A 36 10.84 -4.94 -15.38
N ASP A 37 11.72 -4.59 -16.32
CA ASP A 37 11.58 -3.40 -17.16
C ASP A 37 10.31 -3.46 -18.01
N ALA A 38 10.04 -4.62 -18.62
CA ALA A 38 8.79 -4.86 -19.35
C ALA A 38 7.57 -4.72 -18.43
N ALA A 39 7.63 -5.26 -17.21
CA ALA A 39 6.57 -5.12 -16.22
C ALA A 39 6.35 -3.67 -15.80
N ILE A 40 7.41 -2.87 -15.62
CA ILE A 40 7.33 -1.45 -15.29
C ILE A 40 6.66 -0.67 -16.43
N LEU A 41 7.02 -0.95 -17.69
CA LEU A 41 6.40 -0.30 -18.84
C LEU A 41 4.89 -0.61 -18.94
N VAL A 42 4.53 -1.87 -18.75
CA VAL A 42 3.12 -2.30 -18.71
C VAL A 42 2.38 -1.67 -17.53
N ALA A 43 3.00 -1.61 -16.34
CA ALA A 43 2.41 -1.00 -15.16
C ALA A 43 2.19 0.51 -15.35
N ALA A 44 3.13 1.23 -15.99
CA ALA A 44 2.99 2.64 -16.32
C ALA A 44 1.81 2.87 -17.28
N GLY A 45 1.70 2.06 -18.34
CA GLY A 45 0.56 2.12 -19.27
C GLY A 45 -0.77 1.79 -18.58
N ALA A 46 -0.79 0.79 -17.72
CA ALA A 46 -1.97 0.41 -16.94
C ALA A 46 -2.38 1.50 -15.95
N ALA A 47 -1.43 2.18 -15.31
CA ALA A 47 -1.71 3.31 -14.42
C ALA A 47 -2.38 4.45 -15.17
N LEU A 48 -1.86 4.83 -16.35
CA LEU A 48 -2.46 5.85 -17.22
C LEU A 48 -3.87 5.44 -17.67
N ALA A 49 -4.04 4.19 -18.12
CA ALA A 49 -5.34 3.65 -18.50
C ALA A 49 -6.32 3.65 -17.32
N GLY A 50 -5.86 3.35 -16.11
CA GLY A 50 -6.65 3.36 -14.88
C GLY A 50 -7.15 4.76 -14.53
N VAL A 51 -6.28 5.77 -14.59
CA VAL A 51 -6.65 7.18 -14.38
C VAL A 51 -7.65 7.64 -15.44
N ALA A 52 -7.40 7.34 -16.72
CA ALA A 52 -8.31 7.69 -17.81
C ALA A 52 -9.67 7.02 -17.66
N ALA A 53 -9.70 5.71 -17.37
CA ALA A 53 -10.93 4.95 -17.16
C ALA A 53 -11.72 5.48 -15.96
N LEU A 54 -11.05 5.84 -14.86
CA LEU A 54 -11.69 6.46 -13.70
C LEU A 54 -12.33 7.80 -14.07
N GLY A 55 -11.59 8.67 -14.77
CA GLY A 55 -12.10 9.95 -15.24
C GLY A 55 -13.35 9.81 -16.11
N VAL A 56 -13.27 8.96 -17.14
CA VAL A 56 -14.39 8.70 -18.06
C VAL A 56 -15.60 8.17 -17.31
N ARG A 57 -15.42 7.22 -16.38
CA ARG A 57 -16.52 6.68 -15.58
C ARG A 57 -17.19 7.76 -14.74
N ARG A 58 -16.41 8.58 -14.03
CA ARG A 58 -16.97 9.65 -13.18
C ARG A 58 -17.70 10.73 -14.00
N VAL A 59 -17.22 11.05 -15.19
CA VAL A 59 -17.92 11.96 -16.12
C VAL A 59 -19.23 11.34 -16.60
N GLN A 60 -19.23 10.06 -16.96
CA GLN A 60 -20.43 9.34 -17.40
C GLN A 60 -21.47 9.23 -16.28
N ASP A 61 -21.02 8.96 -15.05
CA ASP A 61 -21.88 8.89 -13.86
C ASP A 61 -22.61 10.23 -13.63
N LEU A 62 -21.89 11.36 -13.77
CA LEU A 62 -22.47 12.70 -13.70
C LEU A 62 -23.50 12.98 -14.80
N TRP A 63 -23.15 12.69 -16.06
CA TRP A 63 -24.06 12.91 -17.18
C TRP A 63 -25.32 12.05 -17.10
N ARG A 64 -25.21 10.83 -16.58
CA ARG A 64 -26.34 9.90 -16.42
C ARG A 64 -27.06 10.07 -15.08
N GLN A 65 -26.65 11.02 -14.24
CA GLN A 65 -27.16 11.26 -12.89
C GLN A 65 -27.21 9.97 -12.04
N ARG A 66 -26.17 9.14 -12.16
CA ARG A 66 -26.05 7.87 -11.43
C ARG A 66 -24.99 7.99 -10.35
N GLY A 67 -25.30 7.52 -9.15
CA GLY A 67 -24.36 7.49 -8.02
C GLY A 67 -24.27 8.81 -7.27
N ASP A 68 -23.10 9.06 -6.68
CA ASP A 68 -22.81 10.27 -5.90
C ASP A 68 -22.21 11.38 -6.79
N PRO A 69 -23.00 12.40 -7.19
CA PRO A 69 -22.52 13.47 -8.06
C PRO A 69 -21.49 14.35 -7.36
N ILE A 70 -21.59 14.51 -6.04
CA ILE A 70 -20.66 15.35 -5.27
C ILE A 70 -19.28 14.71 -5.30
N GLY A 71 -19.17 13.44 -4.94
CA GLY A 71 -17.93 12.69 -5.00
C GLY A 71 -17.31 12.65 -6.40
N ALA A 72 -18.12 12.49 -7.46
CA ALA A 72 -17.63 12.50 -8.83
C ALA A 72 -17.02 13.86 -9.22
N VAL A 73 -17.66 14.98 -8.85
CA VAL A 73 -17.13 16.32 -9.08
C VAL A 73 -15.80 16.53 -8.35
N PHE A 74 -15.69 16.13 -7.07
CA PHE A 74 -14.45 16.25 -6.32
C PHE A 74 -13.29 15.46 -6.94
N VAL A 75 -13.55 14.24 -7.40
CA VAL A 75 -12.52 13.40 -8.06
C VAL A 75 -12.03 14.06 -9.36
N ILE A 76 -12.96 14.52 -10.20
CA ILE A 76 -12.60 15.17 -11.48
C ILE A 76 -11.85 16.48 -11.22
N ALA A 77 -12.32 17.31 -10.28
CA ALA A 77 -11.69 18.57 -9.93
C ALA A 77 -10.28 18.35 -9.36
N GLY A 78 -10.11 17.38 -8.45
CA GLY A 78 -8.80 17.03 -7.89
C GLY A 78 -7.83 16.49 -8.95
N MET A 79 -8.31 15.65 -9.86
CA MET A 79 -7.50 15.14 -10.97
C MET A 79 -7.09 16.28 -11.92
N ALA A 80 -8.00 17.19 -12.25
CA ALA A 80 -7.71 18.37 -13.06
C ALA A 80 -6.69 19.29 -12.38
N ALA A 81 -6.82 19.52 -11.06
CA ALA A 81 -5.88 20.33 -10.30
C ALA A 81 -4.47 19.73 -10.29
N MET A 82 -4.33 18.42 -10.10
CA MET A 82 -3.03 17.73 -10.19
C MET A 82 -2.40 17.85 -11.57
N LEU A 83 -3.18 17.61 -12.64
CA LEU A 83 -2.68 17.69 -14.01
C LEU A 83 -2.30 19.13 -14.38
N ALA A 84 -3.11 20.12 -13.99
CA ALA A 84 -2.81 21.52 -14.22
C ALA A 84 -1.53 21.97 -13.49
N ALA A 85 -1.34 21.55 -12.24
CA ALA A 85 -0.13 21.85 -11.48
C ALA A 85 1.12 21.15 -12.07
N GLY A 86 0.99 19.90 -12.52
CA GLY A 86 2.10 19.10 -13.03
C GLY A 86 2.50 19.38 -14.48
N LEU A 87 1.56 19.80 -15.34
CA LEU A 87 1.77 20.02 -16.78
C LEU A 87 1.91 21.49 -17.18
N ARG A 88 1.91 22.42 -16.21
CA ARG A 88 2.14 23.85 -16.48
C ARG A 88 3.51 24.07 -17.15
N PRO A 89 3.64 25.00 -18.11
CA PRO A 89 4.95 25.34 -18.69
C PRO A 89 5.94 25.77 -17.60
N GLY A 90 7.13 25.16 -17.57
CA GLY A 90 8.15 25.41 -16.55
C GLY A 90 8.00 24.60 -15.25
N SER A 91 7.07 23.65 -15.21
CA SER A 91 6.92 22.69 -14.12
C SER A 91 8.10 21.71 -14.03
N ALA A 92 8.50 21.38 -12.81
CA ALA A 92 9.44 20.29 -12.51
C ALA A 92 8.75 18.92 -12.36
N GLY A 93 7.50 18.80 -12.81
CA GLY A 93 6.67 17.60 -12.69
C GLY A 93 6.34 17.27 -11.24
N THR A 94 6.70 16.06 -10.80
CA THR A 94 6.41 15.56 -9.45
C THR A 94 7.15 16.31 -8.35
N THR A 95 8.26 16.98 -8.68
CA THR A 95 9.09 17.72 -7.73
C THR A 95 8.67 19.20 -7.63
N ASP A 96 7.67 19.62 -8.40
CA ASP A 96 7.15 20.99 -8.33
C ASP A 96 6.52 21.26 -6.95
N PRO A 97 6.86 22.37 -6.27
CA PRO A 97 6.29 22.72 -4.98
C PRO A 97 4.76 22.76 -4.97
N ALA A 98 4.13 23.17 -6.08
CA ALA A 98 2.67 23.20 -6.19
C ALA A 98 2.07 21.80 -6.15
N VAL A 99 2.71 20.84 -6.84
CA VAL A 99 2.30 19.43 -6.85
C VAL A 99 2.52 18.82 -5.47
N GLN A 100 3.69 19.02 -4.87
CA GLN A 100 4.00 18.51 -3.53
C GLN A 100 3.04 19.05 -2.47
N TRP A 101 2.68 20.34 -2.56
CA TRP A 101 1.70 20.94 -1.66
C TRP A 101 0.32 20.29 -1.84
N LEU A 102 -0.15 20.11 -3.08
CA LEU A 102 -1.45 19.49 -3.35
C LEU A 102 -1.50 18.04 -2.83
N VAL A 103 -0.41 17.29 -3.02
CA VAL A 103 -0.22 15.94 -2.50
C VAL A 103 -0.31 15.95 -0.97
N ALA A 104 0.47 16.81 -0.31
CA ALA A 104 0.50 16.89 1.16
C ALA A 104 -0.84 17.33 1.74
N ALA A 105 -1.49 18.33 1.13
CA ALA A 105 -2.80 18.84 1.54
C ALA A 105 -3.90 17.77 1.50
N LEU A 106 -3.75 16.75 0.65
CA LEU A 106 -4.66 15.62 0.57
C LEU A 106 -4.24 14.45 1.48
N LEU A 107 -2.97 14.04 1.41
CA LEU A 107 -2.48 12.85 2.11
C LEU A 107 -2.35 13.06 3.63
N VAL A 108 -1.99 14.26 4.09
CA VAL A 108 -1.81 14.52 5.53
C VAL A 108 -3.14 14.40 6.28
N PRO A 109 -4.25 15.05 5.87
CA PRO A 109 -5.53 14.89 6.54
C PRO A 109 -6.08 13.46 6.42
N ILE A 110 -5.96 12.82 5.25
CA ILE A 110 -6.39 11.42 5.09
C ILE A 110 -5.63 10.52 6.06
N GLY A 111 -4.30 10.65 6.12
CA GLY A 111 -3.47 9.93 7.08
C GLY A 111 -3.91 10.19 8.52
N ALA A 112 -4.13 11.45 8.90
CA ALA A 112 -4.59 11.81 10.24
C ALA A 112 -5.95 11.17 10.59
N THR A 113 -6.90 11.16 9.65
CA THR A 113 -8.22 10.52 9.88
C THR A 113 -8.11 9.01 10.03
N LEU A 114 -7.27 8.34 9.22
CA LEU A 114 -7.02 6.91 9.33
C LEU A 114 -6.35 6.57 10.66
N PHE A 115 -5.33 7.33 11.08
CA PHE A 115 -4.69 7.16 12.38
C PHE A 115 -5.66 7.39 13.54
N GLY A 116 -6.54 8.40 13.43
CA GLY A 116 -7.58 8.65 14.42
C GLY A 116 -8.54 7.46 14.56
N LEU A 117 -9.00 6.89 13.44
CA LEU A 117 -9.85 5.70 13.43
C LEU A 117 -9.13 4.48 14.01
N LEU A 118 -7.86 4.26 13.65
CA LEU A 118 -7.04 3.19 14.20
C LEU A 118 -6.85 3.34 15.71
N PHE A 119 -6.64 4.56 16.20
CA PHE A 119 -6.48 4.83 17.62
C PHE A 119 -7.75 4.46 18.40
N VAL A 120 -8.92 4.95 17.99
CA VAL A 120 -10.18 4.67 18.71
C VAL A 120 -10.54 3.18 18.67
N THR A 121 -10.36 2.53 17.52
CA THR A 121 -10.66 1.09 17.37
C THR A 121 -9.69 0.22 18.16
N THR A 122 -8.41 0.54 18.17
CA THR A 122 -7.38 -0.16 18.96
C THR A 122 -7.60 0.05 20.45
N LEU A 123 -7.93 1.27 20.87
CA LEU A 123 -8.26 1.57 22.27
C LEU A 123 -9.50 0.79 22.74
N GLY A 124 -10.53 0.70 21.90
CA GLY A 124 -11.70 -0.14 22.15
C GLY A 124 -11.36 -1.63 22.23
N ALA A 125 -10.42 -2.12 21.41
CA ALA A 125 -9.91 -3.48 21.49
C ALA A 125 -9.12 -3.73 22.78
N ALA A 126 -8.24 -2.81 23.17
CA ALA A 126 -7.47 -2.88 24.41
C ALA A 126 -8.37 -2.92 25.64
N ARG A 127 -9.40 -2.06 25.70
CA ARG A 127 -10.41 -2.09 26.78
C ARG A 127 -11.12 -3.44 26.86
N ARG A 128 -11.53 -4.00 25.71
CA ARG A 128 -12.18 -5.32 25.66
C ARG A 128 -11.23 -6.43 26.12
N ALA A 129 -9.97 -6.42 25.67
CA ALA A 129 -8.96 -7.39 26.09
C ALA A 129 -8.73 -7.35 27.60
N LEU A 130 -8.61 -6.16 28.19
CA LEU A 130 -8.48 -6.01 29.65
C LEU A 130 -9.77 -6.43 30.40
N ALA A 131 -10.94 -6.15 29.84
CA ALA A 131 -12.21 -6.56 30.45
C ALA A 131 -12.39 -8.08 30.50
N THR A 132 -11.89 -8.82 29.49
CA THR A 132 -11.90 -10.29 29.49
C THR A 132 -10.94 -10.92 30.51
N ARG A 133 -10.03 -10.14 31.10
CA ARG A 133 -9.06 -10.55 32.13
C ARG A 133 -8.27 -11.82 31.78
N THR A 134 -8.06 -12.08 30.49
CA THR A 134 -7.20 -13.18 30.04
C THR A 134 -5.74 -12.79 30.21
N ARG A 135 -4.90 -13.77 30.58
CA ARG A 135 -3.46 -13.54 30.74
C ARG A 135 -2.83 -13.01 29.45
N GLU A 136 -3.25 -13.57 28.32
CA GLU A 136 -2.82 -13.17 26.98
C GLU A 136 -3.20 -11.71 26.66
N GLY A 137 -4.45 -11.32 26.93
CA GLY A 137 -4.92 -9.95 26.66
C GLY A 137 -4.18 -8.90 27.47
N ILE A 138 -3.90 -9.19 28.75
CA ILE A 138 -3.13 -8.29 29.61
C ILE A 138 -1.68 -8.15 29.11
N LEU A 139 -1.04 -9.27 28.74
CA LEU A 139 0.33 -9.26 28.20
C LEU A 139 0.42 -8.47 26.89
N LEU A 140 -0.57 -8.60 26.00
CA LEU A 140 -0.61 -7.85 24.75
C LEU A 140 -0.73 -6.34 24.99
N VAL A 141 -1.64 -5.92 25.88
CA VAL A 141 -1.81 -4.49 26.21
C VAL A 141 -0.58 -3.93 26.92
N ALA A 142 0.03 -4.70 27.83
CA ALA A 142 1.27 -4.30 28.48
C ALA A 142 2.41 -4.14 27.45
N GLY A 143 2.56 -5.07 26.51
CA GLY A 143 3.54 -4.97 25.42
C GLY A 143 3.30 -3.76 24.52
N ALA A 144 2.05 -3.48 24.17
CA ALA A 144 1.68 -2.29 23.40
C ALA A 144 2.03 -0.99 24.15
N LEU A 145 1.78 -0.95 25.46
CA LEU A 145 2.13 0.22 26.29
C LEU A 145 3.64 0.41 26.36
N VAL A 146 4.39 -0.65 26.64
CA VAL A 146 5.86 -0.63 26.68
C VAL A 146 6.41 -0.11 25.36
N THR A 147 6.03 -0.73 24.23
CA THR A 147 6.48 -0.29 22.91
C THR A 147 6.12 1.17 22.62
N THR A 148 4.92 1.63 22.97
CA THR A 148 4.55 3.05 22.82
C THR A 148 5.47 3.99 23.61
N VAL A 149 5.88 3.60 24.83
CA VAL A 149 6.83 4.38 25.64
C VAL A 149 8.21 4.39 25.02
N LEU A 150 8.68 3.27 24.46
CA LEU A 150 9.99 3.18 23.79
C LEU A 150 10.09 4.17 22.62
N LEU A 151 8.99 4.40 21.88
CA LEU A 151 8.97 5.28 20.72
C LEU A 151 8.86 6.79 21.06
N LEU A 152 8.80 7.17 22.35
CA LEU A 152 8.77 8.58 22.74
C LEU A 152 10.11 9.25 22.42
N PRO A 153 10.13 10.38 21.67
CA PRO A 153 11.35 11.11 21.39
C PRO A 153 11.81 11.89 22.63
N LEU A 154 12.53 11.22 23.53
CA LEU A 154 13.13 11.82 24.73
C LEU A 154 14.61 12.18 24.46
N SER A 155 15.08 13.28 25.07
CA SER A 155 16.48 13.72 24.98
C SER A 155 17.30 13.29 26.21
N GLY A 156 18.63 13.27 26.07
CA GLY A 156 19.57 12.91 27.15
C GLY A 156 19.91 11.42 27.21
N SER A 157 20.62 11.00 28.27
CA SER A 157 21.11 9.62 28.44
C SER A 157 19.99 8.59 28.58
N ALA A 158 18.90 8.94 29.24
CA ALA A 158 17.70 8.11 29.29
C ALA A 158 17.03 7.96 27.90
N GLY A 159 17.11 9.01 27.06
CA GLY A 159 16.61 8.97 25.69
C GLY A 159 17.40 8.02 24.78
N ALA A 160 18.72 7.95 24.95
CA ALA A 160 19.57 7.03 24.17
C ALA A 160 19.20 5.56 24.43
N GLY A 161 19.05 5.16 25.69
CA GLY A 161 18.67 3.78 26.03
C GLY A 161 17.26 3.40 25.54
N LEU A 162 16.32 4.35 25.58
CA LEU A 162 14.97 4.14 25.03
C LEU A 162 14.99 4.03 23.52
N ALA A 163 15.78 4.85 22.83
CA ALA A 163 15.94 4.79 21.38
C ALA A 163 16.55 3.45 20.94
N ASP A 164 17.57 2.94 21.63
CA ASP A 164 18.17 1.63 21.35
C ASP A 164 17.13 0.51 21.53
N ALA A 165 16.37 0.55 22.62
CA ALA A 165 15.30 -0.42 22.84
C ALA A 165 14.20 -0.31 21.76
N ALA A 166 13.86 0.90 21.34
CA ALA A 166 12.87 1.15 20.29
C ALA A 166 13.33 0.59 18.94
N THR A 167 14.59 0.84 18.56
CA THR A 167 15.16 0.31 17.31
C THR A 167 15.22 -1.21 17.32
N TRP A 168 15.56 -1.84 18.45
CA TRP A 168 15.48 -3.30 18.59
C TRP A 168 14.04 -3.81 18.41
N SER A 169 13.07 -3.19 19.08
CA SER A 169 11.65 -3.54 18.96
C SER A 169 11.14 -3.40 17.51
N LEU A 170 11.53 -2.33 16.83
CA LEU A 170 11.18 -2.09 15.42
C LEU A 170 11.84 -3.10 14.49
N ALA A 171 13.10 -3.46 14.72
CA ALA A 171 13.86 -4.35 13.84
C ALA A 171 13.41 -5.81 13.93
N PHE A 172 13.15 -6.29 15.15
CA PHE A 172 12.89 -7.71 15.43
C PHE A 172 11.39 -8.03 15.53
N PRO A 173 10.67 -7.81 16.65
CA PRO A 173 9.29 -8.26 16.77
C PRO A 173 8.34 -7.53 15.82
N ILE A 174 8.37 -6.20 15.80
CA ILE A 174 7.48 -5.41 14.94
C ILE A 174 7.86 -5.63 13.47
N GLY A 175 9.16 -5.60 13.15
CA GLY A 175 9.66 -5.88 11.81
C GLY A 175 9.30 -7.28 11.32
N ALA A 176 9.32 -8.31 12.16
CA ALA A 176 8.89 -9.66 11.80
C ALA A 176 7.39 -9.71 11.46
N VAL A 177 6.55 -9.06 12.26
CA VAL A 177 5.10 -8.94 11.98
C VAL A 177 4.86 -8.23 10.66
N PHE A 178 5.52 -7.10 10.40
CA PHE A 178 5.39 -6.39 9.13
C PHE A 178 5.86 -7.22 7.93
N ARG A 179 6.98 -7.93 8.05
CA ARG A 179 7.46 -8.83 6.99
C ARG A 179 6.46 -9.95 6.72
N GLY A 180 5.92 -10.59 7.75
CA GLY A 180 4.87 -11.61 7.62
C GLY A 180 3.60 -11.07 6.96
N LEU A 181 3.16 -9.88 7.37
CA LEU A 181 2.03 -9.19 6.77
C LEU A 181 2.25 -8.90 5.28
N LEU A 182 3.43 -8.40 4.91
CA LEU A 182 3.79 -8.11 3.51
C LEU A 182 3.80 -9.38 2.66
N ILE A 183 4.33 -10.48 3.19
CA ILE A 183 4.29 -11.80 2.53
C ILE A 183 2.83 -12.23 2.32
N GLY A 184 1.98 -12.09 3.34
CA GLY A 184 0.55 -12.41 3.24
C GLY A 184 -0.17 -11.57 2.19
N ILE A 185 0.06 -10.26 2.18
CA ILE A 185 -0.51 -9.34 1.18
C ILE A 185 -0.05 -9.70 -0.23
N ALA A 186 1.23 -10.02 -0.40
CA ALA A 186 1.78 -10.43 -1.69
C ALA A 186 1.15 -11.75 -2.19
N LEU A 187 0.92 -12.71 -1.29
CA LEU A 187 0.26 -13.97 -1.64
C LEU A 187 -1.21 -13.73 -2.03
N LEU A 188 -1.95 -12.95 -1.25
CA LEU A 188 -3.35 -12.59 -1.51
C LEU A 188 -3.49 -11.85 -2.85
N SER A 189 -2.61 -10.90 -3.14
CA SER A 189 -2.64 -10.15 -4.40
C SER A 189 -2.31 -11.04 -5.59
N ALA A 190 -1.36 -11.97 -5.45
CA ALA A 190 -1.06 -12.96 -6.49
C ALA A 190 -2.25 -13.88 -6.77
N VAL A 191 -2.93 -14.38 -5.72
CA VAL A 191 -4.13 -15.21 -5.87
C VAL A 191 -5.26 -14.43 -6.54
N TYR A 192 -5.49 -13.17 -6.13
CA TYR A 192 -6.50 -12.31 -6.74
C TYR A 192 -6.21 -12.05 -8.22
N ALA A 193 -4.96 -11.71 -8.55
CA ALA A 193 -4.53 -11.53 -9.94
C ALA A 193 -4.74 -12.81 -10.77
N ALA A 194 -4.38 -13.98 -10.22
CA ALA A 194 -4.60 -15.26 -10.88
C ALA A 194 -6.09 -15.54 -11.13
N ARG A 195 -6.97 -15.29 -10.15
CA ARG A 195 -8.43 -15.43 -10.30
C ARG A 195 -8.97 -14.55 -11.42
N VAL A 196 -8.56 -13.28 -11.44
CA VAL A 196 -8.94 -12.32 -12.49
C VAL A 196 -8.47 -12.79 -13.87
N LEU A 197 -7.22 -13.24 -14.00
CA LEU A 197 -6.65 -13.73 -15.25
C LEU A 197 -7.31 -15.01 -15.76
N LEU A 198 -7.67 -15.91 -14.84
CA LEU A 198 -8.37 -17.16 -15.15
C LEU A 198 -9.87 -16.97 -15.37
N GLY A 199 -10.40 -15.78 -15.06
CA GLY A 199 -11.82 -15.46 -15.16
C GLY A 199 -12.69 -16.21 -14.13
N ILE A 200 -12.07 -16.73 -13.06
CA ILE A 200 -12.77 -17.39 -11.95
C ILE A 200 -13.43 -16.30 -11.13
N ARG A 201 -14.77 -16.27 -11.12
CA ARG A 201 -15.54 -15.29 -10.36
C ARG A 201 -15.95 -15.88 -9.03
N ALA A 202 -16.18 -15.02 -8.03
CA ALA A 202 -16.71 -15.43 -6.73
C ALA A 202 -18.12 -16.09 -6.81
N ALA A 203 -18.80 -16.00 -7.96
CA ALA A 203 -20.09 -16.65 -8.21
C ALA A 203 -19.95 -18.13 -8.63
N ASP A 204 -18.72 -18.60 -8.87
CA ASP A 204 -18.42 -19.99 -9.22
C ASP A 204 -18.09 -20.86 -7.98
N GLU A 205 -18.17 -20.26 -6.77
CA GLU A 205 -18.01 -20.88 -5.44
C GLU A 205 -19.39 -21.07 -4.78
#